data_AF-A0A928W5R5-F1
#
_entry.id   AF-A0A928W5R5-F1
#
_cell.length_a   1.000
_cell.length_b   1.000
_cell.length_c   1.000
_cell.angle_alpha   90.00
_cell.angle_beta   90.00
_cell.angle_gamma   90.00
#
_symmetry.space_group_name_H-M   'P 1'
#
loop_
_entity.id
_entity.type
_entity.pdbx_description
1 polymer ?
#
loop_
_entity_poly.entity_id
_entity_poly.type
_entity_poly.pdbx_seq_one_letter_code
_entity_poly.pdbx_strand_id
1 'polypeptide(L)'
;MSKTNRTCFFPEEGDSAYFASSVVVNNKYLAVGDTGTNKVIIYTPDNFGKWSRTREILPPVNSALDREGSIFGNNLELDGDTLVIGARTKNEVGHLPLREQTGRRYSSWRYLINVEVVFGILLMEIVPVC
;
A
#
# COMPACT_ATOMS: atom_id res chain seq x y z
N MET A 1 23.40 -10.41 -29.29
CA MET A 1 22.16 -10.96 -28.69
C MET A 1 21.91 -10.25 -27.38
N SER A 2 20.93 -9.35 -27.32
CA SER A 2 20.56 -8.68 -26.07
C SER A 2 19.87 -9.70 -25.16
N LYS A 3 20.56 -10.15 -24.10
CA LYS A 3 19.90 -10.86 -23.00
C LYS A 3 18.96 -9.86 -22.35
N THR A 4 17.66 -10.07 -22.51
CA THR A 4 16.65 -9.35 -21.73
C THR A 4 16.97 -9.54 -20.24
N ASN A 5 17.41 -8.49 -19.57
CA ASN A 5 17.62 -8.51 -18.13
C ASN A 5 16.25 -8.49 -17.45
N ARG A 6 15.79 -9.65 -16.99
CA ARG A 6 14.51 -9.79 -16.28
C ARG A 6 14.80 -9.94 -14.80
N THR A 7 14.19 -9.09 -13.98
CA THR A 7 14.21 -9.20 -12.53
C THR A 7 12.84 -9.68 -12.07
N CYS A 8 12.82 -10.79 -11.32
CA CYS A 8 11.60 -11.32 -10.72
C CYS A 8 11.58 -10.94 -9.23
N PHE A 9 10.41 -10.51 -8.75
CA PHE A 9 10.15 -10.29 -7.33
C PHE A 9 9.19 -11.38 -6.87
N PHE A 10 9.56 -12.08 -5.81
CA PHE A 10 8.76 -13.14 -5.21
C PHE A 10 8.33 -12.67 -3.81
N PRO A 11 7.17 -13.13 -3.31
CA PRO A 11 6.81 -12.91 -1.92
C PRO A 11 7.88 -13.50 -1.01
N GLU A 12 8.24 -12.75 0.02
CA GLU A 12 9.16 -13.16 1.08
C GLU A 12 8.37 -13.62 2.32
N GLU A 13 9.08 -14.04 3.38
CA GLU A 13 8.44 -14.38 4.65
C GLU A 13 7.64 -13.18 5.20
N GLY A 14 6.40 -13.43 5.62
CA GLY A 14 5.48 -12.40 6.11
C GLY A 14 4.69 -11.67 5.02
N ASP A 15 4.88 -12.00 3.75
CA ASP A 15 3.98 -11.56 2.67
C ASP A 15 2.83 -12.56 2.48
N SER A 16 1.71 -12.08 1.97
CA SER A 16 0.51 -12.90 1.76
C SER A 16 0.43 -13.44 0.33
N ALA A 17 -0.58 -14.29 0.08
CA ALA A 17 -0.95 -14.73 -1.26
C ALA A 17 -1.39 -13.59 -2.19
N TYR A 18 -1.63 -12.39 -1.66
CA TYR A 18 -1.99 -11.17 -2.40
C TYR A 18 -0.81 -10.21 -2.59
N PHE A 19 0.43 -10.70 -2.42
CA PHE A 19 1.62 -9.98 -2.84
C PHE A 19 1.51 -9.53 -4.30
N ALA A 20 1.95 -8.30 -4.59
CA ALA A 20 1.85 -7.68 -5.90
C ALA A 20 0.42 -7.52 -6.43
N SER A 21 -0.56 -7.37 -5.53
CA SER A 21 -1.93 -6.96 -5.87
C SER A 21 -1.99 -5.59 -6.59
N SER A 22 -1.01 -4.73 -6.35
CA SER A 22 -0.79 -3.47 -7.06
C SER A 22 0.71 -3.19 -7.15
N VAL A 23 1.17 -2.56 -8.24
CA VAL A 23 2.59 -2.27 -8.46
C VAL A 23 2.75 -0.93 -9.18
N VAL A 24 3.65 -0.08 -8.67
CA VAL A 24 4.10 1.15 -9.35
C VAL A 24 5.61 1.29 -9.25
N VAL A 25 6.23 1.89 -10.25
CA VAL A 25 7.69 2.01 -10.34
C VAL A 25 8.12 3.32 -10.98
N ASN A 26 9.22 3.86 -10.51
CA ASN A 26 9.99 4.89 -11.18
C ASN A 26 11.50 4.60 -11.04
N ASN A 27 12.36 5.58 -11.32
CA ASN A 27 13.80 5.38 -11.28
C ASN A 27 14.38 5.20 -9.86
N LYS A 28 13.64 5.55 -8.81
CA LYS A 28 14.07 5.51 -7.41
C LYS A 28 13.38 4.40 -6.60
N TYR A 29 12.10 4.17 -6.87
CA TYR A 29 11.25 3.30 -6.06
C TYR A 29 10.44 2.34 -6.91
N LEU A 30 10.26 1.14 -6.37
CA LEU A 30 9.25 0.18 -6.77
C LEU A 30 8.39 -0.07 -5.53
N ALA A 31 7.11 0.25 -5.62
CA ALA A 31 6.15 0.03 -4.55
C ALA A 31 5.20 -1.11 -4.93
N VAL A 32 5.02 -2.05 -4.01
CA VAL A 32 4.27 -3.28 -4.21
C VAL A 32 3.24 -3.42 -3.10
N GLY A 33 1.95 -3.45 -3.45
CA GLY A 33 0.87 -3.66 -2.49
C GLY A 33 0.67 -5.13 -2.13
N ASP A 34 0.53 -5.39 -0.84
CA ASP A 34 0.08 -6.66 -0.28
C ASP A 34 -1.18 -6.44 0.55
N THR A 35 -2.34 -6.60 -0.08
CA THR A 35 -3.64 -6.38 0.57
C THR A 35 -4.01 -7.45 1.58
N GLY A 36 -3.34 -8.61 1.59
CA GLY A 36 -3.63 -9.67 2.56
C GLY A 36 -3.00 -9.41 3.93
N THR A 37 -1.92 -8.62 3.97
CA THR A 37 -1.26 -8.17 5.21
C THR A 37 -1.40 -6.67 5.44
N ASN A 38 -2.16 -5.96 4.60
CA ASN A 38 -2.37 -4.52 4.67
C ASN A 38 -1.06 -3.74 4.70
N LYS A 39 -0.15 -4.00 3.75
CA LYS A 39 1.11 -3.27 3.67
C LYS A 39 1.49 -2.92 2.24
N VAL A 40 2.35 -1.92 2.10
CA VAL A 40 3.02 -1.59 0.84
C VAL A 40 4.52 -1.75 1.03
N ILE A 41 5.12 -2.61 0.21
CA ILE A 41 6.54 -2.94 0.26
C ILE A 41 7.29 -2.01 -0.70
N ILE A 42 8.36 -1.38 -0.22
CA ILE A 42 9.19 -0.48 -1.02
C ILE A 42 10.52 -1.17 -1.33
N TYR A 43 10.87 -1.17 -2.60
CA TYR A 43 12.16 -1.56 -3.12
C TYR A 43 12.89 -0.32 -3.65
N THR A 44 14.22 -0.30 -3.52
CA THR A 44 15.09 0.72 -4.12
C THR A 44 16.22 0.03 -4.87
N PRO A 45 16.69 0.58 -6.00
CA PRO A 45 17.82 0.04 -6.72
C PRO A 45 19.12 0.47 -6.04
N ASP A 46 20.13 -0.40 -6.06
CA ASP A 46 21.51 -0.02 -5.76
C ASP A 46 22.16 0.70 -6.96
N ASN A 47 23.44 1.08 -6.81
CA ASN A 47 24.22 1.75 -7.86
C ASN A 47 24.43 0.89 -9.12
N PHE A 48 24.10 -0.40 -9.07
CA PHE A 48 24.18 -1.34 -10.18
C PHE A 48 22.79 -1.67 -10.76
N GLY A 49 21.73 -0.99 -10.30
CA GLY A 49 20.35 -1.19 -10.73
C GLY A 49 19.70 -2.45 -10.15
N LYS A 50 20.30 -3.08 -9.15
CA LYS A 50 19.70 -4.23 -8.45
C LYS A 50 18.74 -3.72 -7.39
N TRP A 51 17.48 -4.08 -7.56
CA TRP A 51 16.42 -3.76 -6.61
C TRP A 51 16.49 -4.67 -5.38
N SER A 52 16.38 -4.08 -4.20
CA SER A 52 16.25 -4.78 -2.94
C SER A 52 15.10 -4.20 -2.13
N ARG A 53 14.43 -5.07 -1.35
CA ARG A 53 13.42 -4.67 -0.40
C ARG A 53 14.09 -3.80 0.66
N THR A 54 13.62 -2.58 0.84
CA THR A 54 14.18 -1.68 1.84
C THR A 54 13.22 -1.37 2.96
N ARG A 55 11.90 -1.35 2.70
CA ARG A 55 10.90 -0.94 3.71
C ARG A 55 9.54 -1.55 3.50
N GLU A 56 8.74 -1.43 4.54
CA GLU A 56 7.29 -1.62 4.51
C GLU A 56 6.61 -0.35 5.00
N ILE A 57 5.48 -0.02 4.39
CA ILE A 57 4.56 1.03 4.81
C ILE A 57 3.31 0.32 5.30
N LEU A 58 2.94 0.57 6.55
CA LEU A 58 1.74 0.07 7.20
C LEU A 58 0.67 1.16 7.24
N PRO A 59 -0.62 0.79 7.36
CA PRO A 59 -1.68 1.75 7.61
C PRO A 59 -1.45 2.50 8.94
N PRO A 60 -2.11 3.65 9.14
CA PRO A 60 -2.02 4.37 10.40
C PRO A 60 -2.56 3.50 11.54
N VAL A 61 -1.88 3.55 12.68
CA VAL A 61 -2.34 2.91 13.92
C VAL A 61 -3.68 3.50 14.32
N ASN A 62 -4.61 2.67 14.81
CA ASN A 62 -5.97 3.06 15.22
C ASN A 62 -6.83 3.62 14.06
N SER A 63 -6.58 3.15 12.83
CA SER A 63 -7.41 3.52 11.68
C SER A 63 -8.55 2.52 11.48
N ALA A 64 -9.58 2.90 10.72
CA ALA A 64 -10.66 1.98 10.35
C ALA A 64 -10.17 0.79 9.47
N LEU A 65 -8.88 0.75 9.12
CA LEU A 65 -8.23 -0.36 8.42
C LEU A 65 -7.89 -1.53 9.33
N ASP A 66 -7.95 -1.36 10.66
CA ASP A 66 -7.81 -2.45 11.63
C ASP A 66 -9.04 -3.40 11.61
N ARG A 67 -10.12 -3.00 10.95
CA ARG A 67 -11.34 -3.81 10.81
C ARG A 67 -11.16 -4.95 9.82
N GLU A 68 -11.75 -6.10 10.14
CA GLU A 68 -11.77 -7.26 9.23
C GLU A 68 -12.41 -6.93 7.88
N GLY A 69 -11.71 -7.28 6.80
CA GLY A 69 -12.13 -7.00 5.43
C GLY A 69 -11.84 -5.58 4.94
N SER A 70 -11.17 -4.76 5.74
CA SER A 70 -10.51 -3.55 5.27
C SER A 70 -9.18 -3.89 4.57
N ILE A 71 -8.85 -3.13 3.52
CA ILE A 71 -7.64 -3.32 2.71
C ILE A 71 -6.83 -2.03 2.59
N PHE A 72 -5.51 -2.15 2.68
CA PHE A 72 -4.52 -1.08 2.45
C PHE A 72 -3.55 -1.50 1.34
N GLY A 73 -3.17 -0.56 0.46
CA GLY A 73 -2.28 -0.87 -0.66
C GLY A 73 -2.99 -1.46 -1.88
N ASN A 74 -4.31 -1.33 -1.98
CA ASN A 74 -5.09 -1.92 -3.08
C ASN A 74 -4.99 -1.13 -4.41
N ASN A 75 -4.46 0.09 -4.35
CA ASN A 75 -4.17 0.95 -5.49
C ASN A 75 -2.96 1.80 -5.13
N LEU A 76 -2.03 1.99 -6.06
CA LEU A 76 -0.83 2.80 -5.85
C LEU A 76 -0.67 3.74 -7.04
N GLU A 77 -0.24 4.97 -6.76
CA GLU A 77 0.19 5.95 -7.77
C GLU A 77 1.48 6.60 -7.27
N LEU A 78 2.46 6.78 -8.15
CA LEU A 78 3.78 7.27 -7.77
C LEU A 78 4.22 8.39 -8.71
N ASP A 79 4.55 9.54 -8.14
CA ASP A 79 5.11 10.69 -8.84
C ASP A 79 6.32 11.24 -8.07
N GLY A 80 7.51 11.13 -8.67
CA GLY A 80 8.77 11.43 -8.00
C GLY A 80 8.93 10.65 -6.69
N ASP A 81 8.92 11.36 -5.57
CA ASP A 81 9.03 10.78 -4.23
C ASP A 81 7.66 10.67 -3.53
N THR A 82 6.58 11.06 -4.20
CA THR A 82 5.21 11.06 -3.66
C THR A 82 4.47 9.79 -4.07
N LEU A 83 4.12 8.97 -3.10
CA LEU A 83 3.31 7.77 -3.25
C LEU A 83 1.90 8.02 -2.71
N VAL A 84 0.90 7.83 -3.56
CA VAL A 84 -0.51 7.75 -3.16
C VAL A 84 -0.85 6.29 -2.90
N ILE A 85 -1.39 6.00 -1.72
CA ILE A 85 -1.85 4.67 -1.34
C ILE A 85 -3.37 4.68 -1.18
N GLY A 86 -4.03 3.86 -1.98
CA GLY A 86 -5.45 3.58 -1.84
C GLY A 86 -5.71 2.61 -0.70
N ALA A 87 -6.79 2.86 0.03
CA ALA A 87 -7.31 1.95 1.03
C ALA A 87 -8.83 1.90 1.00
N ARG A 88 -9.40 0.82 1.50
CA ARG A 88 -10.84 0.62 1.57
C ARG A 88 -11.21 0.04 2.91
N THR A 89 -12.08 0.72 3.64
CA THR A 89 -12.54 0.27 4.96
C THR A 89 -13.94 -0.29 4.85
N LYS A 90 -14.18 -1.43 5.51
CA LYS A 90 -15.54 -1.95 5.64
C LYS A 90 -16.32 -1.04 6.59
N ASN A 91 -17.49 -0.59 6.15
CA ASN A 91 -18.39 0.19 6.99
C ASN A 91 -19.08 -0.76 7.97
N GLU A 92 -19.19 -0.35 9.24
CA GLU A 92 -19.96 -1.12 10.22
C GLU A 92 -21.43 -1.09 9.77
N VAL A 93 -21.97 -2.26 9.46
CA VAL A 93 -23.40 -2.43 9.08
C VAL A 93 -24.28 -2.54 10.35
N GLY A 94 -23.67 -2.37 11.53
CA GLY A 94 -24.36 -2.44 12.81
C GLY A 94 -25.36 -1.30 12.95
N HIS A 95 -26.64 -1.66 13.11
CA HIS A 95 -27.78 -0.83 13.53
C HIS A 95 -28.69 -0.21 12.47
N LEU A 96 -28.50 -0.43 11.16
CA LEU A 96 -29.52 0.01 10.18
C LEU A 96 -30.59 -1.07 9.96
N PRO A 97 -31.89 -0.74 10.06
CA PRO A 97 -32.96 -1.68 9.74
C PRO A 97 -32.82 -2.18 8.29
N LEU A 98 -33.14 -3.46 8.07
CA LEU A 98 -32.94 -4.20 6.81
C LEU A 98 -33.46 -3.49 5.54
N ARG A 99 -34.37 -2.53 5.69
CA ARG A 99 -35.00 -1.76 4.60
C ARG A 99 -34.16 -0.57 4.10
N GLU A 100 -33.11 -0.17 4.83
CA GLU A 100 -32.19 0.94 4.50
C GLU A 100 -30.77 0.47 4.14
N GLN A 101 -30.57 -0.83 3.90
CA GLN A 101 -29.29 -1.42 3.47
C GLN A 101 -28.88 -1.04 2.02
N THR A 102 -29.22 0.16 1.55
CA THR A 102 -28.73 0.74 0.29
C THR A 102 -27.44 1.55 0.47
N GLY A 103 -26.89 1.61 1.70
CA GLY A 103 -25.65 2.32 2.01
C GLY A 103 -24.39 1.65 1.45
N ARG A 104 -23.39 2.46 1.06
CA ARG A 104 -22.08 1.98 0.62
C ARG A 104 -21.49 1.05 1.69
N ARG A 105 -21.25 -0.23 1.34
CA ARG A 105 -20.65 -1.23 2.25
C ARG A 105 -19.20 -0.93 2.63
N TYR A 106 -18.56 -0.03 1.89
CA TYR A 106 -17.18 0.32 2.07
C TYR A 106 -16.96 1.81 1.82
N SER A 107 -16.00 2.37 2.54
CA SER A 107 -15.46 3.70 2.30
C SER A 107 -14.06 3.58 1.71
N SER A 108 -13.72 4.49 0.79
CA SER A 108 -12.40 4.52 0.15
C SER A 108 -11.62 5.72 0.67
N TRP A 109 -10.32 5.51 0.86
CA TRP A 109 -9.38 6.49 1.37
C TRP A 109 -8.18 6.58 0.45
N ARG A 110 -7.55 7.75 0.41
CA ARG A 110 -6.25 7.96 -0.24
C ARG A 110 -5.30 8.59 0.76
N TYR A 111 -4.10 8.02 0.80
CA TYR A 111 -3.03 8.41 1.69
C TYR A 111 -1.87 8.91 0.86
N LEU A 112 -1.41 10.13 1.12
CA LEU A 112 -0.26 10.72 0.44
C LEU A 112 0.98 10.56 1.32
N ILE A 113 2.02 9.93 0.79
CA ILE A 113 3.25 9.64 1.53
C ILE A 113 4.45 10.10 0.70
N ASN A 114 5.37 10.84 1.32
CA ASN A 114 6.67 11.08 0.73
C ASN A 114 7.63 9.93 1.11
N VAL A 115 8.06 9.14 0.13
CA VAL A 115 8.90 7.94 0.33
C VAL A 115 10.30 8.30 0.83
N GLU A 116 10.82 9.47 0.46
CA GLU A 116 12.15 9.95 0.84
C GLU A 116 12.22 10.43 2.30
N VAL A 117 11.14 10.93 2.89
CA VAL A 117 11.19 11.49 4.27
C VAL A 117 10.92 10.43 5.35
N VAL A 118 10.55 9.20 4.97
CA VAL A 118 10.30 8.07 5.92
C VAL A 118 11.59 7.57 6.62
N PHE A 119 12.75 8.21 6.43
CA PHE A 119 14.02 7.83 7.10
C PHE A 119 14.13 8.26 8.57
N GLY A 120 13.23 9.11 9.09
CA GLY A 120 13.40 9.71 10.41
C GLY A 120 12.16 9.61 11.30
N ILE A 121 12.07 8.52 12.07
CA ILE A 121 11.22 8.37 13.26
C ILE A 121 9.70 8.22 12.96
N LEU A 122 9.13 7.25 13.68
CA LEU A 122 7.75 7.16 14.16
C LEU A 122 6.87 8.41 13.88
N LEU A 123 5.69 8.19 13.29
CA LEU A 123 4.60 9.17 13.17
C LEU A 123 4.87 10.32 12.19
N MET A 124 4.83 10.04 10.89
CA MET A 124 4.11 10.98 10.03
C MET A 124 2.66 10.54 9.99
N GLU A 125 1.78 11.40 10.50
CA GLU A 125 0.36 11.33 10.27
C GLU A 125 0.15 11.13 8.78
N ILE A 126 -0.28 9.93 8.41
CA ILE A 126 -0.65 9.68 7.03
C ILE A 126 -1.90 10.54 6.82
N VAL A 127 -1.73 11.69 6.15
CA VAL A 127 -2.82 12.65 5.99
C VAL A 127 -3.85 12.00 5.06
N PRO A 128 -5.07 11.69 5.53
CA PRO A 128 -6.11 11.25 4.64
C PRO A 128 -6.48 12.42 3.73
N VAL A 129 -6.41 12.20 2.41
CA VAL A 129 -6.93 13.16 1.44
C VAL A 129 -8.43 12.89 1.30
N CYS A 130 -9.25 13.84 1.75
CA CYS A 130 -10.73 13.80 1.73
C CYS A 130 -11.31 13.66 0.32
#